data_AF-A0A060C910-F1
#
_entry.id   AF-A0A060C910-F1
#
_cell.length_a   1.000
_cell.length_b   1.000
_cell.length_c   1.000
_cell.angle_alpha   90.00
_cell.angle_beta   90.00
_cell.angle_gamma   90.00
#
_symmetry.space_group_name_H-M   'P 1'
#
loop_
_entity.id
_entity.type
_entity.pdbx_description
1 polymer ?
#
loop_
_entity_poly.entity_id
_entity_poly.type
_entity_poly.pdbx_seq_one_letter_code
_entity_poly.pdbx_strand_id
1 'polypeptide(L)'
;RYRPAGRMLGARAALVLHNAAHQGRGPPWTLDRLELAWGAGGDARAVEERLRSWALLDDPVGGLHANPLKLGIEASDRVVAVSKGYAWEVTTSEGGWGLDAVLRNAQWKLTGIVNGIDLDFWNPANDQFLGGSTRETTKRENAQKRQRGSSSSSSQRRSEQRREER
;
A
#
# COMPACT_ATOMS: atom_id res chain seq x y z
N ARG A 1 -16.93 -8.35 17.07
CA ARG A 1 -17.96 -8.29 18.14
C ARG A 1 -17.40 -7.38 19.21
N TYR A 2 -18.13 -6.47 19.83
CA TYR A 2 -18.66 -6.77 21.15
C TYR A 2 -19.17 -5.46 21.75
N ARG A 3 -20.47 -5.22 21.74
CA ARG A 3 -21.10 -4.35 22.74
C ARG A 3 -22.37 -4.98 23.33
N PRO A 4 -22.32 -6.18 23.96
CA PRO A 4 -23.35 -6.50 24.96
C PRO A 4 -22.80 -6.82 26.36
N ALA A 5 -21.47 -6.90 26.57
CA ALA A 5 -20.91 -7.44 27.83
C ALA A 5 -20.08 -6.44 28.67
N GLY A 6 -20.11 -5.13 28.37
CA GLY A 6 -19.38 -4.12 29.15
C GLY A 6 -17.84 -4.21 29.11
N ARG A 7 -17.26 -5.05 28.24
CA ARG A 7 -15.81 -5.19 28.06
C ARG A 7 -15.33 -4.36 26.87
N MET A 8 -14.13 -3.77 26.99
CA MET A 8 -13.45 -3.00 25.93
C MET A 8 -14.20 -1.73 25.46
N LEU A 9 -14.97 -1.08 26.34
CA LEU A 9 -15.76 0.12 26.02
C LEU A 9 -14.93 1.29 25.45
N GLY A 10 -13.65 1.39 25.82
CA GLY A 10 -12.70 2.39 25.31
C GLY A 10 -11.72 1.88 24.26
N ALA A 11 -11.85 0.64 23.79
CA ALA A 11 -10.93 0.10 22.79
C ALA A 11 -11.09 0.83 21.46
N ARG A 12 -9.95 1.22 20.89
CA ARG A 12 -9.87 1.88 19.59
C ARG A 12 -9.51 0.86 18.51
N ALA A 13 -10.02 1.06 17.30
CA ALA A 13 -9.75 0.22 16.14
C ALA A 13 -9.01 1.02 15.06
N ALA A 14 -7.96 0.42 14.50
CA ALA A 14 -7.28 0.92 13.32
C ALA A 14 -7.48 -0.06 12.16
N LEU A 15 -7.89 0.44 11.00
CA LEU A 15 -7.98 -0.31 9.75
C LEU A 15 -6.72 -0.05 8.93
N VAL A 16 -6.04 -1.11 8.46
CA VAL A 16 -4.92 -0.98 7.52
C VAL A 16 -5.40 -1.28 6.10
N LEU A 17 -5.32 -0.28 5.23
CA LEU A 17 -5.74 -0.34 3.84
C LEU A 17 -4.56 -0.66 2.94
N HIS A 18 -4.53 -1.90 2.44
CA HIS A 18 -3.53 -2.36 1.47
C HIS A 18 -4.01 -2.27 0.02
N ASN A 19 -5.32 -2.37 -0.21
CA ASN A 19 -5.88 -2.43 -1.56
C ASN A 19 -7.35 -2.00 -1.59
N ALA A 20 -7.61 -0.81 -2.11
CA ALA A 20 -8.95 -0.26 -2.28
C ALA A 20 -9.77 -0.91 -3.41
N ALA A 21 -9.15 -1.66 -4.33
CA ALA A 21 -9.90 -2.38 -5.37
C ALA A 21 -10.56 -3.66 -4.84
N HIS A 22 -9.99 -4.29 -3.80
CA HIS A 22 -10.47 -5.54 -3.22
C HIS A 22 -11.38 -5.30 -2.01
N GLN A 23 -12.60 -4.83 -2.28
CA GLN A 23 -13.51 -4.30 -1.26
C GLN A 23 -14.44 -5.35 -0.62
N GLY A 24 -14.52 -6.54 -1.22
CA GLY A 24 -15.50 -7.57 -0.84
C GLY A 24 -16.93 -7.23 -1.26
N ARG A 25 -17.10 -6.55 -2.40
CA ARG A 25 -18.42 -6.14 -2.92
C ARG A 25 -19.34 -7.36 -3.03
N GLY A 26 -20.57 -7.19 -2.57
CA GLY A 26 -21.59 -8.22 -2.66
C GLY A 26 -22.97 -7.61 -2.74
N PRO A 27 -24.00 -8.41 -3.03
CA PRO A 27 -25.36 -7.90 -3.05
C PRO A 27 -25.82 -7.40 -1.66
N PRO A 28 -26.74 -6.43 -1.58
CA PRO A 28 -27.16 -5.81 -0.31
C PRO A 28 -27.60 -6.79 0.79
N TRP A 29 -28.28 -7.89 0.42
CA TRP A 29 -28.74 -8.91 1.36
C TRP A 29 -27.61 -9.71 2.03
N THR A 30 -26.36 -9.58 1.57
CA THR A 30 -25.21 -10.20 2.25
C THR A 30 -25.00 -9.65 3.66
N LEU A 31 -25.43 -8.41 3.94
CA LEU A 31 -25.34 -7.80 5.26
C LEU A 31 -26.13 -8.59 6.31
N ASP A 32 -27.24 -9.20 5.91
CA ASP A 32 -28.12 -9.97 6.80
C ASP A 32 -27.40 -11.23 7.32
N ARG A 33 -26.44 -11.75 6.56
CA ARG A 33 -25.63 -12.93 6.92
C ARG A 33 -24.42 -12.61 7.79
N LEU A 34 -24.05 -11.34 7.93
CA LEU A 34 -22.87 -10.94 8.71
C LEU A 34 -23.16 -10.91 10.23
N GLU A 35 -24.42 -11.12 10.64
CA GLU A 35 -24.87 -11.14 12.04
C GLU A 35 -24.38 -9.93 12.87
N LEU A 36 -24.16 -8.79 12.22
CA LEU A 36 -23.47 -7.64 12.82
C LEU A 36 -24.28 -7.01 13.96
N ALA A 37 -25.60 -7.09 13.89
CA ALA A 37 -26.52 -6.55 14.89
C ALA A 37 -26.62 -7.42 16.16
N TRP A 38 -26.36 -8.73 16.06
CA TRP A 38 -26.58 -9.69 17.15
C TRP A 38 -25.72 -9.40 18.41
N GLY A 39 -24.57 -8.74 18.23
CA GLY A 39 -23.62 -8.46 19.31
C GLY A 39 -23.51 -7.00 19.72
N ALA A 40 -24.43 -6.12 19.33
CA ALA A 40 -24.23 -4.68 19.47
C ALA A 40 -24.85 -4.03 20.73
N GLY A 41 -25.79 -4.73 21.40
CA GLY A 41 -26.52 -4.20 22.57
C GLY A 41 -27.37 -2.96 22.25
N GLY A 42 -28.37 -2.67 23.10
CA GLY A 42 -29.27 -1.53 22.88
C GLY A 42 -30.32 -1.77 21.79
N ASP A 43 -30.82 -0.68 21.19
CA ASP A 43 -31.83 -0.74 20.12
C ASP A 43 -31.23 -1.38 18.85
N ALA A 44 -31.53 -2.66 18.67
CA ALA A 44 -31.04 -3.47 17.55
C ALA A 44 -31.36 -2.84 16.19
N ARG A 45 -32.50 -2.15 16.07
CA ARG A 45 -32.93 -1.52 14.82
C ARG A 45 -32.05 -0.31 14.49
N ALA A 46 -31.80 0.56 15.47
CA ALA A 46 -30.94 1.72 15.28
C ALA A 46 -29.49 1.32 14.96
N VAL A 47 -29.00 0.24 15.58
CA VAL A 47 -27.70 -0.33 15.23
C VAL A 47 -27.69 -0.85 13.80
N GLU A 48 -28.70 -1.62 13.42
CA GLU A 48 -28.79 -2.22 12.08
C GLU A 48 -28.85 -1.13 11.00
N GLU A 49 -29.66 -0.09 11.21
CA GLU A 49 -29.76 1.05 10.30
C GLU A 49 -28.41 1.75 10.11
N ARG A 50 -27.67 1.98 11.20
CA ARG A 50 -26.31 2.57 11.12
C ARG A 50 -25.32 1.64 10.42
N LEU A 51 -25.37 0.34 10.69
CA LEU A 51 -24.49 -0.61 10.02
C LEU A 51 -24.79 -0.68 8.53
N ARG A 52 -26.07 -0.64 8.13
CA ARG A 52 -26.47 -0.59 6.73
C ARG A 52 -26.02 0.72 6.07
N SER A 53 -26.14 1.87 6.73
CA SER A 53 -25.67 3.14 6.16
C SER A 53 -24.15 3.17 5.97
N TRP A 54 -23.39 2.49 6.84
CA TRP A 54 -21.95 2.34 6.70
C TRP A 54 -21.55 1.26 5.68
N ALA A 55 -22.28 0.16 5.59
CA ALA A 55 -21.89 -0.97 4.75
C ALA A 55 -22.46 -0.91 3.33
N LEU A 56 -23.53 -0.16 3.07
CA LEU A 56 -24.03 0.02 1.71
C LEU A 56 -23.26 1.13 1.00
N LEU A 57 -22.86 0.86 -0.23
CA LEU A 57 -22.27 1.82 -1.14
C LEU A 57 -23.11 1.82 -2.42
N ASP A 58 -23.46 3.02 -2.88
CA ASP A 58 -24.03 3.23 -4.19
C ASP A 58 -23.00 4.01 -5.00
N ASP A 59 -22.42 3.36 -6.01
CA ASP A 59 -21.39 3.95 -6.85
C ASP A 59 -21.76 3.82 -8.34
N PRO A 60 -21.31 4.74 -9.22
CA PRO A 60 -21.70 4.74 -10.63
C PRO A 60 -21.30 3.49 -11.43
N VAL A 61 -20.35 2.70 -10.92
CA VAL A 61 -19.85 1.48 -11.58
C VAL A 61 -20.60 0.25 -11.06
N GLY A 62 -20.82 0.15 -9.75
CA GLY A 62 -21.40 -1.03 -9.08
C GLY A 62 -22.89 -0.94 -8.74
N GLY A 63 -23.50 0.24 -8.81
CA GLY A 63 -24.84 0.49 -8.25
C GLY A 63 -24.88 0.26 -6.73
N LEU A 64 -26.08 0.05 -6.18
CA LEU A 64 -26.26 -0.26 -4.76
C LEU A 64 -25.75 -1.67 -4.42
N HIS A 65 -24.73 -1.75 -3.57
CA HIS A 65 -24.13 -3.00 -3.13
C HIS A 65 -23.63 -2.92 -1.68
N ALA A 66 -23.44 -4.08 -1.06
CA ALA A 66 -22.77 -4.22 0.23
C ALA A 66 -21.25 -4.14 0.05
N ASN A 67 -20.61 -3.41 0.95
CA ASN A 67 -19.20 -3.07 0.93
C ASN A 67 -18.60 -3.18 2.35
N PRO A 68 -18.06 -4.35 2.71
CA PRO A 68 -17.43 -4.57 4.02
C PRO A 68 -16.23 -3.64 4.27
N LEU A 69 -15.50 -3.25 3.22
CA LEU A 69 -14.38 -2.32 3.37
C LEU A 69 -14.86 -0.92 3.75
N LYS A 70 -15.94 -0.42 3.15
CA LYS A 70 -16.61 0.84 3.55
C LYS A 70 -17.04 0.78 5.02
N LEU A 71 -17.66 -0.33 5.44
CA LEU A 71 -18.03 -0.55 6.83
C LEU A 71 -16.81 -0.44 7.76
N GLY A 72 -15.68 -1.06 7.41
CA GLY A 72 -14.44 -0.96 8.18
C GLY A 72 -13.87 0.46 8.23
N ILE A 73 -13.93 1.19 7.11
CA ILE A 73 -13.49 2.59 7.05
C ILE A 73 -14.34 3.44 7.98
N GLU A 74 -15.66 3.32 7.94
CA GLU A 74 -16.57 4.10 8.78
C GLU A 74 -16.43 3.77 10.27
N ALA A 75 -16.35 2.48 10.61
CA ALA A 75 -16.33 2.01 11.99
C ALA A 75 -14.99 2.17 12.72
N SER A 76 -13.88 2.38 12.00
CA SER A 76 -12.54 2.52 12.60
C SER A 76 -12.27 3.93 13.13
N ASP A 77 -11.45 4.03 14.17
CA ASP A 77 -10.96 5.30 14.71
C ASP A 77 -9.82 5.88 13.85
N ARG A 78 -9.06 5.01 13.19
CA ARG A 78 -7.96 5.36 12.29
C ARG A 78 -7.95 4.46 11.06
N VAL A 79 -7.59 5.03 9.92
CA VAL A 79 -7.31 4.31 8.67
C VAL A 79 -5.85 4.57 8.31
N VAL A 80 -5.09 3.49 8.11
CA VAL A 80 -3.67 3.55 7.74
C VAL A 80 -3.51 2.99 6.34
N ALA A 81 -3.06 3.81 5.40
CA ALA A 81 -2.63 3.38 4.08
C ALA A 81 -1.14 3.03 4.11
N VAL A 82 -0.72 2.11 3.22
CA VAL A 82 0.66 1.59 3.15
C VAL A 82 1.71 2.58 2.64
N SER A 83 1.33 3.82 2.32
CA SER A 83 2.24 4.92 2.06
C SER A 83 1.49 6.26 2.06
N LYS A 84 2.22 7.37 2.14
CA LYS A 84 1.64 8.72 1.98
C LYS A 84 1.06 8.94 0.59
N GLY A 85 1.75 8.45 -0.44
CA GLY A 85 1.27 8.51 -1.82
C GLY A 85 -0.02 7.72 -1.99
N TYR A 86 -0.07 6.51 -1.44
CA TYR A 86 -1.26 5.68 -1.49
C TYR A 86 -2.44 6.30 -0.74
N ALA A 87 -2.19 6.91 0.43
CA ALA A 87 -3.22 7.64 1.17
C ALA A 87 -3.86 8.77 0.35
N TRP A 88 -3.09 9.44 -0.50
CA TRP A 88 -3.60 10.43 -1.43
C TRP A 88 -4.31 9.78 -2.62
N GLU A 89 -3.72 8.76 -3.23
CA GLU A 89 -4.23 8.04 -4.40
C GLU A 89 -5.64 7.50 -4.18
N VAL A 90 -5.91 6.87 -3.03
CA VAL A 90 -7.23 6.30 -2.72
C VAL A 90 -8.32 7.36 -2.50
N THR A 91 -7.96 8.64 -2.43
CA THR A 91 -8.91 9.76 -2.35
C THR A 91 -9.26 10.36 -3.72
N THR A 92 -8.61 9.90 -4.79
CA THR A 92 -8.92 10.30 -6.17
C THR A 92 -9.97 9.36 -6.77
N SER A 93 -10.73 9.81 -7.76
CA SER A 93 -11.73 8.99 -8.44
C SER A 93 -11.14 7.73 -9.08
N GLU A 94 -9.91 7.82 -9.60
CA GLU A 94 -9.21 6.72 -10.26
C GLU A 94 -8.66 5.70 -9.24
N GLY A 95 -8.07 6.18 -8.15
CA GLY A 95 -7.40 5.34 -7.15
C GLY A 95 -8.31 4.85 -6.02
N GLY A 96 -9.46 5.48 -5.79
CA GLY A 96 -10.38 5.13 -4.72
C GLY A 96 -11.37 4.02 -5.07
N TRP A 97 -11.51 3.65 -6.35
CA TRP A 97 -12.40 2.57 -6.80
C TRP A 97 -13.84 2.74 -6.26
N GLY A 98 -14.39 3.96 -6.30
CA GLY A 98 -15.72 4.28 -5.76
C GLY A 98 -15.79 4.52 -4.24
N LEU A 99 -14.68 4.31 -3.51
CA LEU A 99 -14.54 4.69 -2.09
C LEU A 99 -13.92 6.07 -1.91
N ASP A 100 -13.58 6.77 -2.99
CA ASP A 100 -12.87 8.05 -2.95
C ASP A 100 -13.64 9.12 -2.15
N ALA A 101 -14.96 9.20 -2.32
CA ALA A 101 -15.80 10.11 -1.54
C ALA A 101 -15.83 9.74 -0.06
N VAL A 102 -15.91 8.43 0.26
CA VAL A 102 -15.88 7.92 1.64
C VAL A 102 -14.54 8.25 2.29
N LEU A 103 -13.43 8.05 1.58
CA LEU A 103 -12.08 8.28 2.08
C LEU A 103 -11.74 9.77 2.20
N ARG A 104 -12.27 10.63 1.32
CA ARG A 104 -12.22 12.09 1.50
C ARG A 104 -12.98 12.54 2.74
N ASN A 105 -14.18 12.00 2.98
CA ASN A 105 -14.93 12.29 4.21
C ASN A 105 -14.22 11.77 5.47
N ALA A 106 -13.47 10.67 5.35
CA ALA A 106 -12.65 10.08 6.40
C ALA A 106 -11.21 10.64 6.47
N GLN A 107 -10.88 11.71 5.73
CA GLN A 107 -9.50 12.21 5.61
C GLN A 107 -8.89 12.60 6.96
N TRP A 108 -9.72 13.07 7.90
CA TRP A 108 -9.30 13.41 9.27
C TRP A 108 -8.72 12.22 10.06
N LYS A 109 -9.08 10.98 9.68
CA LYS A 109 -8.58 9.74 10.29
C LYS A 109 -7.71 8.89 9.37
N LEU A 110 -7.49 9.31 8.13
CA LEU A 110 -6.64 8.63 7.15
C LEU A 110 -5.19 9.09 7.26
N THR A 111 -4.24 8.16 7.30
CA THR A 111 -2.81 8.47 7.35
C THR A 111 -2.02 7.45 6.54
N GLY A 112 -0.98 7.89 5.83
CA GLY A 112 -0.07 7.00 5.11
C GLY A 112 1.18 6.67 5.92
N ILE A 113 1.39 5.38 6.22
CA ILE A 113 2.59 4.87 6.87
C ILE A 113 3.25 3.88 5.92
N VAL A 114 4.50 4.16 5.55
CA VAL A 114 5.25 3.32 4.60
C VAL A 114 5.57 1.98 5.26
N ASN A 115 5.30 0.88 4.54
CA ASN A 115 5.70 -0.45 4.99
C ASN A 115 7.22 -0.52 5.21
N GLY A 116 7.62 -1.13 6.32
CA GLY A 116 9.01 -1.43 6.60
C GLY A 116 9.36 -2.87 6.24
N ILE A 117 10.66 -3.13 6.13
CA ILE A 117 11.24 -4.47 6.19
C ILE A 117 12.22 -4.52 7.35
N ASP A 118 12.41 -5.70 7.93
CA ASP A 118 13.47 -5.94 8.90
C ASP A 118 14.82 -6.00 8.16
N LEU A 119 15.70 -5.03 8.41
CA LEU A 119 16.98 -4.92 7.69
C LEU A 119 18.05 -5.89 8.18
N ASP A 120 17.92 -6.42 9.40
CA ASP A 120 18.84 -7.42 9.93
C ASP A 120 18.53 -8.79 9.30
N PHE A 121 17.24 -9.10 9.19
CA PHE A 121 16.77 -10.32 8.52
C PHE A 121 16.91 -10.23 6.99
N TRP A 122 16.47 -9.14 6.37
CA TRP A 122 16.57 -8.92 4.92
C TRP A 122 17.89 -8.24 4.51
N ASN A 123 19.01 -8.72 5.06
CA ASN A 123 20.34 -8.20 4.74
C ASN A 123 21.00 -9.00 3.59
N PRO A 124 21.11 -8.43 2.38
CA PRO A 124 21.71 -9.14 1.26
C PRO A 124 23.21 -9.44 1.43
N ALA A 125 23.90 -8.78 2.36
CA ALA A 125 25.30 -9.08 2.66
C ALA A 125 25.48 -10.39 3.45
N ASN A 126 24.43 -10.83 4.16
CA ASN A 126 24.43 -12.03 4.99
C ASN A 126 23.52 -13.13 4.44
N ASP A 127 22.85 -12.88 3.30
CA ASP A 127 21.93 -13.83 2.68
C ASP A 127 22.72 -14.94 1.95
N GLN A 128 22.68 -16.14 2.53
CA GLN A 128 23.36 -17.33 2.00
C GLN A 128 22.83 -17.82 0.64
N PHE A 129 21.61 -17.39 0.26
CA PHE A 129 20.99 -17.77 -1.02
C PHE A 129 21.28 -16.76 -2.12
N LEU A 130 21.71 -15.55 -1.77
CA LEU A 130 22.26 -14.60 -2.73
C LEU A 130 23.69 -15.02 -3.05
N GLY A 131 23.84 -15.76 -4.16
CA GLY A 131 25.15 -16.17 -4.69
C GLY A 131 26.15 -15.01 -4.68
N GLY A 132 27.25 -15.20 -3.97
CA GLY A 132 28.14 -14.11 -3.56
C GLY A 132 28.67 -13.23 -4.70
N SER A 133 28.70 -11.93 -4.42
CA SER A 133 29.47 -10.85 -5.07
C SER A 133 28.78 -10.04 -6.19
N THR A 134 27.97 -9.05 -5.77
CA THR A 134 27.73 -7.83 -6.57
C THR A 134 28.78 -6.75 -6.38
N ARG A 135 29.71 -6.89 -5.41
CA ARG A 135 30.73 -5.87 -5.10
C ARG A 135 32.07 -6.03 -5.84
N GLU A 136 32.47 -7.22 -6.27
CA GLU A 136 33.74 -7.37 -7.04
C GLU A 136 33.55 -7.25 -8.55
N THR A 137 32.38 -7.60 -9.08
CA THR A 137 32.08 -7.53 -10.52
C THR A 137 32.09 -6.09 -11.02
N THR A 138 31.46 -5.15 -10.30
CA THR A 138 31.44 -3.72 -10.69
C THR A 138 32.80 -3.03 -10.55
N LYS A 139 33.65 -3.43 -9.58
CA LYS A 139 35.03 -2.89 -9.47
C LYS A 139 35.95 -3.44 -10.56
N ARG A 140 35.86 -4.74 -10.89
CA ARG A 140 36.70 -5.35 -11.93
C ARG A 140 36.34 -4.85 -13.34
N GLU A 141 35.06 -4.66 -13.65
CA GLU A 141 34.64 -4.10 -14.94
C GLU A 141 35.08 -2.64 -15.13
N ASN A 142 34.99 -1.81 -14.08
CA ASN A 142 35.47 -0.43 -14.14
C ASN A 142 37.01 -0.33 -14.18
N ALA A 143 37.72 -1.24 -13.52
CA ALA A 143 39.18 -1.31 -13.60
C ALA A 143 39.67 -1.76 -14.99
N GLN A 144 39.01 -2.76 -15.60
CA GLN A 144 39.34 -3.24 -16.95
C GLN A 144 38.99 -2.22 -18.06
N LYS A 145 37.90 -1.46 -17.91
CA LYS A 145 37.59 -0.34 -18.83
C LYS A 145 38.65 0.77 -18.76
N ARG A 146 39.20 1.08 -17.58
CA ARG A 146 40.25 2.09 -17.42
C ARG A 146 41.60 1.65 -18.02
N GLN A 147 41.95 0.37 -17.93
CA GLN A 147 43.18 -0.17 -18.53
C GLN A 147 43.10 -0.35 -20.06
N ARG A 148 41.90 -0.61 -20.61
CA ARG A 148 41.69 -0.70 -22.07
C ARG A 148 41.59 0.66 -22.76
N GLY A 149 41.13 1.70 -22.05
CA GLY A 149 41.07 3.07 -22.58
C GLY A 149 42.43 3.80 -22.59
N SER A 150 43.37 3.42 -21.71
CA SER A 150 44.71 4.04 -21.66
C SER A 150 45.67 3.54 -22.74
N SER A 151 45.49 2.31 -23.24
CA SER A 151 46.33 1.69 -24.27
C SER A 151 45.89 2.06 -25.71
N SER A 152 44.62 2.37 -25.93
CA SER A 152 44.14 2.87 -27.23
C SER A 152 44.50 4.34 -27.47
N SER A 153 44.41 5.20 -26.44
CA SER A 153 44.72 6.63 -26.57
C SER A 153 46.21 6.93 -26.77
N SER A 154 47.11 6.12 -26.20
CA SER A 154 48.56 6.28 -26.36
C SER A 154 49.07 5.77 -27.72
N SER A 155 48.34 4.84 -28.36
CA SER A 155 48.65 4.33 -29.70
C SER A 155 48.19 5.30 -30.80
N GLN A 156 47.03 5.94 -30.65
CA GLN A 156 46.52 6.96 -31.58
C GLN A 156 47.32 8.27 -31.54
N ARG A 157 47.72 8.75 -30.35
CA ARG A 157 48.53 9.98 -30.22
C ARG A 157 49.92 9.86 -30.85
N ARG A 158 50.53 8.66 -30.84
CA ARG A 158 51.83 8.41 -31.50
C ARG A 158 51.74 8.34 -33.02
N SER A 159 50.58 7.96 -33.57
CA SER A 159 50.36 7.96 -35.03
C SER A 159 50.05 9.34 -35.60
N GLU A 160 49.41 10.23 -34.81
CA GLU A 160 49.10 11.60 -35.23
C GLU A 160 50.33 12.50 -35.21
N GLN A 161 51.17 12.44 -34.16
CA GLN A 161 52.42 13.23 -34.11
C GLN A 161 53.42 12.88 -35.23
N ARG A 162 53.47 11.62 -35.68
CA ARG A 162 54.33 11.21 -36.82
C ARG A 162 53.84 11.70 -38.19
N ARG A 163 52.60 12.21 -38.27
CA ARG A 163 52.01 12.73 -39.50
C ARG A 163 52.16 14.24 -39.65
N GLU A 164 52.37 14.96 -38.55
CA GLU A 164 52.60 16.42 -38.55
C GLU A 164 54.09 16.80 -38.72
N GLU A 165 55.02 15.85 -38.56
CA GLU A 165 56.47 16.05 -38.74
C GLU A 165 56.99 15.66 -40.15
N ARG A 166 56.10 15.54 -41.15
CA ARG A 166 56.45 15.28 -42.56
C ARG A 166 55.85 16.33 -43.47
#